data_AF-R6WI74-F1
#
_entry.id   AF-R6WI74-F1
#
_cell.length_a   1.000
_cell.length_b   1.000
_cell.length_c   1.000
_cell.angle_alpha   90.00
_cell.angle_beta   90.00
_cell.angle_gamma   90.00
#
_symmetry.space_group_name_H-M   'P 1'
#
loop_
_entity.id
_entity.type
_entity.pdbx_description
1 polymer ?
#
loop_
_entity_poly.entity_id
_entity_poly.type
_entity_poly.pdbx_seq_one_letter_code
_entity_poly.pdbx_strand_id
1 'polypeptide(L)'
;MLNVGATLEGLLLFGNAECEEEVMQWVEELYLRASKSEDSSISDRAKSMLISKYRGRKEYDKAQQLLDSLPDKNLIDKEQIQTNLLFDQGKYEEAGKLTEEHLISGVSDIYASLMMLMELALKEGRVEDAEYIVKRYEETSRGFDMWEYGWYVARFELYTELGRWDEFLEVLEKILLTLKEGWKPMKSPLYHYKEFKPEEEEQEGKRLGDMMRTMILNAIYQDEHTAFLKDDPRFINMLKRVDDRETEQ
;
A
#
# COMPACT_ATOMS: atom_id res chain seq x y z
N MET A 1 35.36 -3.03 -7.33
CA MET A 1 35.37 -3.12 -5.84
C MET A 1 34.10 -3.78 -5.33
N LEU A 2 32.92 -3.20 -5.57
CA LEU A 2 31.63 -3.78 -5.13
C LEU A 2 31.38 -5.22 -5.62
N ASN A 3 31.47 -5.47 -6.94
CA ASN A 3 31.20 -6.80 -7.52
C ASN A 3 32.21 -7.88 -7.06
N VAL A 4 33.45 -7.47 -6.78
CA VAL A 4 34.50 -8.36 -6.24
C VAL A 4 34.14 -8.76 -4.81
N GLY A 5 33.72 -7.80 -3.97
CA GLY A 5 33.21 -8.09 -2.63
C GLY A 5 32.01 -9.03 -2.64
N ALA A 6 31.01 -8.75 -3.48
CA ALA A 6 29.80 -9.58 -3.59
C ALA A 6 30.07 -11.01 -4.07
N THR A 7 31.04 -11.18 -4.97
CA THR A 7 31.43 -12.52 -5.47
C THR A 7 32.16 -13.31 -4.39
N LEU A 8 33.07 -12.68 -3.64
CA LEU A 8 33.80 -13.32 -2.54
C LEU A 8 32.86 -13.69 -1.39
N GLU A 9 31.89 -12.82 -1.07
CA GLU A 9 30.85 -13.09 -0.07
C GLU A 9 29.95 -14.26 -0.50
N GLY A 10 29.55 -14.32 -1.77
CA GLY A 10 28.84 -15.47 -2.33
C GLY A 10 29.63 -16.77 -2.20
N LEU A 11 30.94 -16.75 -2.46
CA LEU A 11 31.80 -17.94 -2.33
C LEU A 11 31.97 -18.41 -0.88
N LEU A 12 32.00 -17.49 0.09
CA LEU A 12 32.04 -17.83 1.52
C LEU A 12 30.77 -18.58 1.97
N LEU A 13 29.59 -18.21 1.46
CA LEU A 13 28.33 -18.88 1.80
C LEU A 13 28.25 -20.35 1.31
N PHE A 14 29.05 -20.72 0.31
CA PHE A 14 29.05 -22.06 -0.31
C PHE A 14 30.26 -22.93 0.09
N GLY A 15 31.24 -22.41 0.85
CA GLY A 15 32.49 -23.10 1.12
C GLY A 15 32.88 -23.11 2.60
N ASN A 16 33.35 -24.26 3.10
CA ASN A 16 34.13 -24.34 4.34
C ASN A 16 35.54 -23.77 4.08
N ALA A 17 35.70 -22.45 4.19
CA ALA A 17 37.00 -21.80 4.01
C ALA A 17 37.80 -21.79 5.31
N GLU A 18 39.07 -22.23 5.27
CA GLU A 18 39.98 -22.21 6.43
C GLU A 18 40.36 -20.79 6.91
N CYS A 19 40.13 -19.75 6.08
CA CYS A 19 40.43 -18.33 6.35
C CYS A 19 39.18 -17.44 6.29
N GLU A 20 38.02 -17.92 6.78
CA GLU A 20 36.74 -17.22 6.68
C GLU A 20 36.79 -15.79 7.22
N GLU A 21 37.48 -15.57 8.34
CA GLU A 21 37.53 -14.29 9.06
C GLU A 21 38.35 -13.21 8.33
N GLU A 22 39.49 -13.57 7.74
CA GLU A 22 40.34 -12.66 6.95
C GLU A 22 39.63 -12.22 5.66
N VAL A 23 38.95 -13.16 5.00
CA VAL A 23 38.19 -12.87 3.78
C VAL A 23 36.97 -12.01 4.10
N MET A 24 36.29 -12.25 5.24
CA MET A 24 35.19 -11.41 5.70
C MET A 24 35.62 -9.95 5.98
N GLN A 25 36.78 -9.75 6.60
CA GLN A 25 37.35 -8.42 6.81
C GLN A 25 37.70 -7.75 5.48
N TRP A 26 38.32 -8.49 4.56
CA TRP A 26 38.67 -7.96 3.25
C TRP A 26 37.44 -7.54 2.44
N VAL A 27 36.38 -8.37 2.43
CA VAL A 27 35.09 -8.03 1.80
C VAL A 27 34.51 -6.75 2.39
N GLU A 28 34.54 -6.59 3.70
CA GLU A 28 34.05 -5.38 4.36
C GLU A 28 34.86 -4.13 3.96
N GLU A 29 36.19 -4.23 3.86
CA GLU A 29 37.02 -3.13 3.35
C GLU A 29 36.72 -2.76 1.89
N LEU A 30 36.38 -3.75 1.06
CA LEU A 30 35.96 -3.50 -0.33
C LEU A 30 34.65 -2.70 -0.35
N TYR A 31 33.71 -3.01 0.53
CA TYR A 31 32.46 -2.26 0.67
C TYR A 31 32.68 -0.87 1.27
N LEU A 32 33.53 -0.71 2.28
CA LEU A 32 33.89 0.60 2.86
C LEU A 32 34.56 1.54 1.84
N ARG A 33 35.33 0.97 0.90
CA ARG A 33 35.91 1.74 -0.20
C ARG A 33 34.85 2.10 -1.24
N ALA A 34 33.97 1.15 -1.58
CA ALA A 34 32.90 1.38 -2.54
C ALA A 34 31.83 2.38 -2.04
N SER A 35 31.57 2.44 -0.72
CA SER A 35 30.60 3.36 -0.10
C SER A 35 31.01 4.84 -0.18
N LYS A 36 32.28 5.11 -0.51
CA LYS A 36 32.84 6.45 -0.74
C LYS A 36 32.97 6.81 -2.23
N SER A 37 32.40 6.00 -3.12
CA SER A 37 32.41 6.29 -4.56
C SER A 37 31.59 7.55 -4.86
N GLU A 38 32.02 8.33 -5.86
CA GLU A 38 31.25 9.46 -6.40
C GLU A 38 30.01 8.99 -7.18
N ASP A 39 29.99 7.73 -7.63
CA ASP A 39 28.83 7.11 -8.24
C ASP A 39 27.83 6.73 -7.14
N SER A 40 26.67 7.39 -7.13
CA SER A 40 25.60 7.18 -6.14
C SER A 40 25.07 5.74 -6.18
N SER A 41 24.98 5.11 -7.34
CA SER A 41 24.51 3.72 -7.45
C SER A 41 25.49 2.74 -6.82
N ILE A 42 26.80 2.96 -6.97
CA ILE A 42 27.84 2.11 -6.38
C ILE A 42 27.93 2.34 -4.88
N SER A 43 27.94 3.61 -4.46
CA SER A 43 28.08 3.98 -3.05
C SER A 43 26.88 3.55 -2.22
N ASP A 44 25.66 3.77 -2.70
CA ASP A 44 24.45 3.36 -1.98
C ASP A 44 24.37 1.85 -1.84
N ARG A 45 24.65 1.10 -2.91
CA ARG A 45 24.64 -0.37 -2.89
C ARG A 45 25.69 -0.93 -1.93
N ALA A 46 26.87 -0.31 -1.85
CA ALA A 46 27.89 -0.70 -0.89
C ALA A 46 27.47 -0.41 0.57
N LYS A 47 26.82 0.74 0.82
CA LYS A 47 26.26 1.07 2.15
C LYS A 47 25.21 0.04 2.58
N SER A 48 24.32 -0.42 1.68
CA SER A 48 23.34 -1.47 2.02
C SER A 48 23.98 -2.80 2.41
N MET A 49 25.06 -3.21 1.73
CA MET A 49 25.79 -4.44 2.11
C MET A 49 26.42 -4.29 3.50
N LEU A 50 27.00 -3.12 3.80
CA LEU A 50 27.54 -2.82 5.13
C LEU A 50 26.46 -2.79 6.21
N ILE A 51 25.29 -2.23 5.93
CA ILE A 51 24.15 -2.23 6.86
C ILE A 51 23.76 -3.66 7.23
N SER A 52 23.61 -4.55 6.23
CA SER A 52 23.31 -5.97 6.48
C SER A 52 24.35 -6.66 7.36
N LYS A 53 25.65 -6.38 7.15
CA LYS A 53 26.74 -6.91 7.99
C LYS A 53 26.69 -6.38 9.43
N TYR A 54 26.50 -5.08 9.61
CA TYR A 54 26.39 -4.48 10.95
C TYR A 54 25.17 -5.01 11.70
N ARG A 55 24.03 -5.19 11.03
CA ARG A 55 22.85 -5.86 11.58
C ARG A 55 23.15 -7.29 12.04
N GLY A 56 23.81 -8.10 11.21
CA GLY A 56 24.20 -9.47 11.57
C GLY A 56 25.11 -9.56 12.80
N ARG A 57 25.95 -8.53 13.03
CA ARG A 57 26.82 -8.41 14.23
C ARG A 57 26.18 -7.64 15.39
N LYS A 58 24.90 -7.25 15.27
CA LYS A 58 24.16 -6.43 16.26
C LYS A 58 24.78 -5.04 16.52
N GLU A 59 25.53 -4.52 15.58
CA GLU A 59 26.15 -3.18 15.62
C GLU A 59 25.16 -2.12 15.11
N TYR A 60 24.02 -2.01 15.77
CA TYR A 60 22.85 -1.29 15.26
C TYR A 60 23.06 0.21 15.05
N ASP A 61 23.87 0.86 15.90
CA ASP A 61 24.17 2.29 15.77
C ASP A 61 24.92 2.60 14.45
N LYS A 62 25.85 1.72 14.06
CA LYS A 62 26.58 1.88 12.79
C LYS A 62 25.68 1.62 11.59
N ALA A 63 24.77 0.64 11.71
CA ALA A 63 23.76 0.37 10.69
C ALA A 63 22.85 1.60 10.48
N GLN A 64 22.36 2.21 11.57
CA GLN A 64 21.50 3.39 11.51
C GLN A 64 22.22 4.59 10.86
N GLN A 65 23.47 4.88 11.26
CA GLN A 65 24.24 5.97 10.67
C GLN A 65 24.42 5.85 9.15
N LEU A 66 24.68 4.62 8.67
CA LEU A 66 24.77 4.38 7.23
C LEU A 66 23.42 4.52 6.54
N LEU A 67 22.35 4.03 7.17
CA LEU A 67 20.99 4.13 6.66
C LEU A 67 20.53 5.57 6.52
N ASP A 68 20.78 6.41 7.53
CA ASP A 68 20.44 7.84 7.53
C ASP A 68 21.17 8.60 6.41
N SER A 69 22.34 8.10 5.97
CA SER A 69 23.12 8.67 4.87
C SER A 69 22.67 8.27 3.46
N LEU A 70 21.67 7.38 3.34
CA LEU A 70 21.10 6.97 2.06
C LEU A 70 20.00 7.96 1.60
N PRO A 71 19.89 8.24 0.29
CA PRO A 71 18.80 9.05 -0.25
C PRO A 71 17.45 8.36 -0.07
N ASP A 72 16.38 9.13 0.16
CA ASP A 72 15.03 8.58 0.35
C ASP A 72 14.41 8.01 -0.94
N LYS A 73 14.86 8.48 -2.11
CA LYS A 73 14.44 7.99 -3.43
C LYS A 73 15.61 7.31 -4.14
N ASN A 74 15.78 6.00 -4.00
CA ASN A 74 16.75 5.24 -4.79
C ASN A 74 16.39 3.76 -4.92
N LEU A 75 17.18 3.01 -5.72
CA LEU A 75 17.13 1.55 -5.96
C LEU A 75 17.11 0.67 -4.69
N ILE A 76 17.35 1.27 -3.53
CA ILE A 76 17.44 0.62 -2.24
C ILE A 76 16.24 1.06 -1.44
N ASP A 77 15.44 0.09 -1.03
CA ASP A 77 14.31 0.30 -0.16
C ASP A 77 14.78 0.62 1.26
N LYS A 78 15.04 1.91 1.49
CA LYS A 78 15.51 2.47 2.76
C LYS A 78 14.52 2.17 3.89
N GLU A 79 13.23 2.24 3.59
CA GLU A 79 12.15 1.96 4.53
C GLU A 79 12.16 0.48 4.96
N GLN A 80 12.30 -0.44 4.01
CA GLN A 80 12.45 -1.87 4.32
C GLN A 80 13.69 -2.15 5.17
N ILE A 81 14.81 -1.46 4.93
CA ILE A 81 16.01 -1.60 5.76
C ILE A 81 15.78 -1.05 7.17
N GLN A 82 15.09 0.08 7.32
CA GLN A 82 14.71 0.65 8.62
C GLN A 82 13.84 -0.33 9.43
N THR A 83 12.79 -0.86 8.80
CA THR A 83 11.88 -1.86 9.39
C THR A 83 12.65 -3.07 9.90
N ASN A 84 13.57 -3.59 9.08
CA ASN A 84 14.39 -4.74 9.45
C ASN A 84 15.36 -4.43 10.60
N LEU A 85 15.92 -3.22 10.66
CA LEU A 85 16.79 -2.78 11.76
C LEU A 85 16.02 -2.66 13.08
N LEU A 86 14.81 -2.11 13.06
CA LEU A 86 13.91 -2.07 14.22
C LEU A 86 13.55 -3.47 14.72
N PHE A 87 13.26 -4.39 13.80
CA PHE A 87 12.99 -5.79 14.13
C PHE A 87 14.18 -6.45 14.85
N ASP A 88 15.39 -6.29 14.32
CA ASP A 88 16.60 -6.87 14.94
C ASP A 88 16.92 -6.24 16.31
N GLN A 89 16.55 -4.97 16.52
CA GLN A 89 16.66 -4.27 17.81
C GLN A 89 15.60 -4.75 18.83
N GLY A 90 14.65 -5.60 18.44
CA GLY A 90 13.53 -6.03 19.27
C GLY A 90 12.41 -4.99 19.40
N LYS A 91 12.44 -3.93 18.59
CA LYS A 91 11.41 -2.88 18.53
C LYS A 91 10.27 -3.29 17.59
N TYR A 92 9.60 -4.38 17.93
CA TYR A 92 8.63 -5.04 17.04
C TYR A 92 7.42 -4.18 16.72
N GLU A 93 6.97 -3.35 17.65
CA GLU A 93 5.81 -2.48 17.44
C GLU A 93 6.09 -1.40 16.39
N GLU A 94 7.25 -0.74 16.48
CA GLU A 94 7.69 0.26 15.49
C GLU A 94 7.93 -0.39 14.11
N ALA A 95 8.57 -1.57 14.07
CA ALA A 95 8.75 -2.33 12.83
C ALA A 95 7.40 -2.75 12.21
N GLY A 96 6.45 -3.16 13.04
CA GLY A 96 5.10 -3.53 12.65
C GLY A 96 4.36 -2.36 12.00
N LYS A 97 4.34 -1.19 12.64
CA LYS A 97 3.69 0.03 12.13
C LYS A 97 4.22 0.42 10.74
N LEU A 98 5.54 0.46 10.55
CA LEU A 98 6.14 0.74 9.25
C LEU A 98 5.79 -0.32 8.19
N THR A 99 5.76 -1.59 8.58
CA THR A 99 5.38 -2.67 7.65
C THR A 99 3.94 -2.53 7.18
N GLU A 100 3.01 -2.18 8.07
CA GLU A 100 1.61 -1.95 7.73
C GLU A 100 1.41 -0.72 6.84
N GLU A 101 2.11 0.37 7.11
CA GLU A 101 2.10 1.58 6.28
C GLU A 101 2.61 1.27 4.87
N HIS A 102 3.73 0.55 4.75
CA HIS A 102 4.27 0.11 3.48
C HIS A 102 3.29 -0.82 2.73
N LEU A 103 2.63 -1.75 3.43
CA LEU A 103 1.60 -2.61 2.84
C LEU A 103 0.45 -1.79 2.26
N ILE A 104 -0.08 -0.83 3.01
CA ILE A 104 -1.17 0.05 2.55
C ILE A 104 -0.75 0.87 1.32
N SER A 105 0.48 1.39 1.33
CA SER A 105 1.04 2.14 0.19
C SER A 105 1.15 1.26 -1.05
N GLY A 106 1.73 0.06 -0.93
CA GLY A 106 1.86 -0.89 -2.04
C GLY A 106 0.51 -1.35 -2.61
N VAL A 107 -0.50 -1.56 -1.76
CA VAL A 107 -1.87 -1.86 -2.21
C VAL A 107 -2.47 -0.68 -2.98
N SER A 108 -2.21 0.56 -2.54
CA SER A 108 -2.67 1.77 -3.21
C SER A 108 -2.03 1.94 -4.60
N ASP A 109 -0.75 1.59 -4.75
CA ASP A 109 -0.04 1.61 -6.05
C ASP A 109 -0.63 0.56 -7.02
N ILE A 110 -0.98 -0.63 -6.51
CA ILE A 110 -1.66 -1.66 -7.29
C ILE A 110 -3.02 -1.14 -7.77
N TYR A 111 -3.80 -0.50 -6.89
CA TYR A 111 -5.09 0.10 -7.25
C TYR A 111 -4.97 1.17 -8.33
N ALA A 112 -4.02 2.10 -8.18
CA ALA A 112 -3.78 3.14 -9.18
C ALA A 112 -3.42 2.54 -10.54
N SER A 113 -2.59 1.49 -10.55
CA SER A 113 -2.21 0.78 -11.77
C SER A 113 -3.39 0.07 -12.43
N LEU A 114 -4.25 -0.61 -11.64
CA LEU A 114 -5.44 -1.28 -12.14
C LEU A 114 -6.47 -0.29 -12.69
N MET A 115 -6.68 0.85 -12.02
CA MET A 115 -7.55 1.92 -12.51
C MET A 115 -7.06 2.48 -13.85
N MET A 116 -5.77 2.78 -13.97
CA MET A 116 -5.18 3.24 -15.24
C MET A 116 -5.33 2.21 -16.36
N LEU A 117 -5.13 0.93 -16.07
CA LEU A 117 -5.32 -0.13 -17.07
C LEU A 117 -6.79 -0.26 -17.52
N MET A 118 -7.75 -0.10 -16.60
CA MET A 118 -9.18 -0.06 -16.92
C MET A 118 -9.49 1.12 -17.84
N GLU A 119 -9.03 2.34 -17.52
CA GLU A 119 -9.23 3.53 -18.34
C GLU A 119 -8.63 3.36 -19.76
N LEU A 120 -7.43 2.79 -19.86
CA LEU A 120 -6.80 2.49 -21.14
C LEU A 120 -7.62 1.48 -21.95
N ALA A 121 -8.10 0.41 -21.31
CA ALA A 121 -8.95 -0.58 -21.97
C ALA A 121 -10.25 0.05 -22.50
N LEU A 122 -10.89 0.93 -21.73
CA LEU A 122 -12.08 1.67 -22.17
C LEU A 122 -11.79 2.58 -23.36
N LYS A 123 -10.69 3.35 -23.31
CA LYS A 123 -10.28 4.22 -24.44
C LYS A 123 -9.99 3.46 -25.73
N GLU A 124 -9.51 2.21 -25.61
CA GLU A 124 -9.24 1.33 -26.73
C GLU A 124 -10.46 0.52 -27.17
N GLY A 125 -11.62 0.69 -26.52
CA GLY A 125 -12.86 -0.05 -26.81
C GLY A 125 -12.86 -1.51 -26.35
N ARG A 126 -11.91 -1.92 -25.49
CA ARG A 126 -11.76 -3.27 -24.92
C ARG A 126 -12.59 -3.41 -23.63
N VAL A 127 -13.91 -3.35 -23.75
CA VAL A 127 -14.83 -3.33 -22.60
C VAL A 127 -14.72 -4.59 -21.75
N GLU A 128 -14.59 -5.77 -22.36
CA GLU A 128 -14.43 -7.04 -21.62
C GLU A 128 -13.15 -7.08 -20.79
N ASP A 129 -12.07 -6.46 -21.28
CA ASP A 129 -10.81 -6.36 -20.54
C ASP A 129 -10.95 -5.40 -19.36
N ALA A 130 -11.65 -4.28 -19.52
CA ALA A 130 -11.95 -3.34 -18.43
C ALA A 130 -12.75 -4.03 -17.32
N GLU A 131 -13.80 -4.79 -17.66
CA GLU A 131 -14.58 -5.60 -16.72
C GLU A 131 -13.72 -6.62 -15.95
N TYR A 132 -12.81 -7.30 -16.67
CA TYR A 132 -11.87 -8.23 -16.06
C TYR A 132 -10.93 -7.53 -15.06
N ILE A 133 -10.39 -6.37 -15.43
CA ILE A 133 -9.50 -5.55 -14.58
C ILE A 133 -10.22 -5.09 -13.32
N VAL A 134 -11.46 -4.60 -13.44
CA VAL A 134 -12.28 -4.21 -12.29
C VAL A 134 -12.56 -5.40 -11.36
N LYS A 135 -12.81 -6.59 -11.92
CA LYS A 135 -12.94 -7.80 -11.12
C LYS A 135 -11.65 -8.15 -10.38
N ARG A 136 -10.47 -7.89 -10.96
CA ARG A 136 -9.18 -8.07 -10.26
C ARG A 136 -9.00 -7.05 -9.15
N TYR A 137 -9.35 -5.79 -9.40
CA TYR A 137 -9.35 -4.74 -8.38
C TYR A 137 -10.18 -5.15 -7.15
N GLU A 138 -11.41 -5.61 -7.35
CA GLU A 138 -12.31 -6.05 -6.27
C GLU A 138 -11.72 -7.22 -5.46
N GLU A 139 -11.17 -8.23 -6.16
CA GLU A 139 -10.53 -9.38 -5.50
C GLU A 139 -9.27 -9.02 -4.73
N THR A 140 -8.43 -8.13 -5.29
CA THR A 140 -7.27 -7.59 -4.59
C THR A 140 -7.72 -6.87 -3.32
N SER A 141 -8.76 -6.03 -3.41
CA SER A 141 -9.24 -5.28 -2.26
C SER A 141 -9.83 -6.14 -1.16
N ARG A 142 -10.49 -7.23 -1.51
CA ARG A 142 -10.91 -8.26 -0.54
C ARG A 142 -9.73 -9.01 0.05
N GLY A 143 -8.75 -9.37 -0.78
CA GLY A 143 -7.58 -10.17 -0.36
C GLY A 143 -6.67 -9.47 0.65
N PHE A 144 -6.69 -8.13 0.67
CA PHE A 144 -5.95 -7.33 1.65
C PHE A 144 -6.82 -6.84 2.82
N ASP A 145 -8.04 -7.34 3.00
CA ASP A 145 -8.95 -6.91 4.09
C ASP A 145 -9.18 -5.39 4.15
N MET A 146 -9.09 -4.71 3.01
CA MET A 146 -9.36 -3.28 2.90
C MET A 146 -10.86 -3.01 3.12
N TRP A 147 -11.22 -1.78 3.49
CA TRP A 147 -12.62 -1.42 3.74
C TRP A 147 -13.51 -1.75 2.53
N GLU A 148 -14.65 -2.39 2.79
CA GLU A 148 -15.58 -2.87 1.76
C GLU A 148 -16.01 -1.81 0.75
N TYR A 149 -16.18 -0.53 1.13
CA TYR A 149 -16.49 0.52 0.16
C TYR A 149 -15.46 0.57 -0.98
N GLY A 150 -14.19 0.34 -0.64
CA GLY A 150 -13.07 0.35 -1.58
C GLY A 150 -13.23 -0.70 -2.66
N TRP A 151 -13.87 -1.84 -2.36
CA TRP A 151 -14.03 -2.97 -3.28
C TRP A 151 -14.86 -2.60 -4.51
N TYR A 152 -15.72 -1.60 -4.35
CA TYR A 152 -16.72 -1.18 -5.33
C TYR A 152 -16.27 0.03 -6.17
N VAL A 153 -15.19 0.72 -5.80
CA VAL A 153 -14.74 1.97 -6.45
C VAL A 153 -14.50 1.78 -7.96
N ALA A 154 -13.78 0.72 -8.35
CA ALA A 154 -13.50 0.48 -9.76
C ALA A 154 -14.76 0.13 -10.58
N ARG A 155 -15.77 -0.50 -9.95
CA ARG A 155 -17.08 -0.75 -10.59
C ARG A 155 -17.87 0.52 -10.76
N PHE A 156 -17.85 1.39 -9.75
CA PHE A 156 -18.50 2.69 -9.79
C PHE A 156 -18.00 3.48 -11.00
N GLU A 157 -16.68 3.60 -11.17
CA GLU A 157 -16.11 4.34 -12.31
C GLU A 157 -16.36 3.67 -13.67
N LEU A 158 -16.24 2.34 -13.74
CA LEU A 158 -16.53 1.62 -14.97
C LEU A 158 -17.96 1.88 -15.47
N TYR A 159 -18.94 1.87 -14.57
CA TYR A 159 -20.34 2.05 -14.94
C TYR A 159 -20.67 3.51 -15.25
N THR A 160 -19.98 4.47 -14.61
CA THR A 160 -20.03 5.88 -15.00
C THR A 160 -19.57 6.06 -16.45
N GLU A 161 -18.39 5.56 -16.80
CA GLU A 161 -17.80 5.69 -18.14
C GLU A 161 -18.63 5.00 -19.23
N LEU A 162 -19.24 3.85 -18.91
CA LEU A 162 -20.08 3.10 -19.85
C LEU A 162 -21.53 3.62 -19.90
N GLY A 163 -21.92 4.58 -19.06
CA GLY A 163 -23.31 5.05 -18.93
C GLY A 163 -24.29 3.96 -18.48
N ARG A 164 -23.79 2.97 -17.73
CA ARG A 164 -24.58 1.82 -17.22
C ARG A 164 -25.25 2.19 -15.90
N TRP A 165 -26.26 3.04 -16.00
CA TRP A 165 -26.82 3.74 -14.84
C TRP A 165 -27.58 2.86 -13.86
N ASP A 166 -28.18 1.75 -14.30
CA ASP A 166 -28.83 0.81 -13.39
C ASP A 166 -27.77 0.12 -12.50
N GLU A 167 -26.70 -0.39 -13.11
CA GLU A 167 -25.60 -1.03 -12.39
C GLU A 167 -24.80 -0.04 -11.53
N PHE A 168 -24.62 1.20 -12.01
CA PHE A 168 -24.06 2.31 -11.23
C PHE A 168 -24.83 2.52 -9.92
N LEU A 169 -26.17 2.60 -9.99
CA LEU A 169 -27.01 2.82 -8.82
C LEU A 169 -26.95 1.66 -7.84
N GLU A 170 -26.90 0.41 -8.32
CA GLU A 170 -26.71 -0.77 -7.47
C GLU A 170 -25.38 -0.74 -6.72
N VAL A 171 -24.30 -0.33 -7.40
CA VAL A 171 -22.97 -0.22 -6.81
C VAL A 171 -22.91 0.93 -5.81
N LEU A 172 -23.48 2.08 -6.16
CA LEU A 172 -23.54 3.23 -5.26
C LEU A 172 -24.32 2.91 -3.99
N GLU A 173 -25.45 2.19 -4.09
CA GLU A 173 -26.20 1.75 -2.90
C GLU A 173 -25.32 0.92 -1.97
N LYS A 174 -24.53 -0.03 -2.50
CA LYS A 174 -23.57 -0.82 -1.70
C LYS A 174 -22.51 0.06 -1.05
N ILE A 175 -21.90 0.99 -1.81
CA ILE A 175 -20.91 1.92 -1.27
C ILE A 175 -21.49 2.70 -0.10
N LEU A 176 -22.66 3.33 -0.26
CA LEU A 176 -23.27 4.15 0.78
C LEU A 176 -23.65 3.35 2.03
N LEU A 177 -24.14 2.11 1.86
CA LEU A 177 -24.42 1.21 2.99
C LEU A 177 -23.14 0.83 3.75
N THR A 178 -22.06 0.52 3.04
CA THR A 178 -20.78 0.12 3.68
C THR A 178 -20.09 1.27 4.40
N LEU A 179 -20.21 2.50 3.89
CA LEU A 179 -19.69 3.69 4.57
C LEU A 179 -20.41 3.93 5.90
N LYS A 180 -21.71 3.63 5.97
CA LYS A 180 -22.52 3.77 7.17
C LYS A 180 -22.14 2.79 8.28
N GLU A 181 -21.71 1.58 7.91
CA GLU A 181 -21.24 0.59 8.89
C GLU A 181 -19.92 1.00 9.57
N GLY A 182 -19.19 1.93 8.96
CA GLY A 182 -17.87 2.40 9.40
C GLY A 182 -16.76 1.38 9.13
N TRP A 183 -15.53 1.86 8.98
CA TRP A 183 -14.38 0.96 8.83
C TRP A 183 -14.03 0.31 10.16
N LYS A 184 -13.84 -1.02 10.16
CA LYS A 184 -13.39 -1.78 11.35
C LYS A 184 -12.14 -2.62 11.00
N PRO A 185 -11.00 -1.98 10.71
CA PRO A 185 -9.78 -2.66 10.26
C PRO A 185 -9.21 -3.67 11.26
N MET A 186 -9.45 -3.49 12.56
CA MET A 186 -8.82 -4.30 13.63
C MET A 186 -9.18 -5.79 13.62
N LYS A 187 -10.06 -6.25 12.73
CA LYS A 187 -10.36 -7.68 12.58
C LYS A 187 -9.34 -8.42 11.71
N SER A 188 -8.52 -7.71 10.93
CA SER A 188 -7.52 -8.33 10.07
C SER A 188 -6.16 -8.43 10.78
N PRO A 189 -5.47 -9.59 10.71
CA PRO A 189 -4.08 -9.70 11.13
C PRO A 189 -3.11 -8.87 10.26
N LEU A 190 -3.57 -8.28 9.16
CA LEU A 190 -2.78 -7.39 8.29
C LEU A 190 -2.65 -5.96 8.84
N TYR A 191 -3.50 -5.55 9.79
CA TYR A 191 -3.59 -4.19 10.33
C TYR A 191 -3.67 -4.18 11.87
N HIS A 192 -2.75 -4.92 12.49
CA HIS A 192 -2.66 -5.12 13.94
C HIS A 192 -2.05 -3.93 14.71
N TYR A 193 -1.05 -3.28 14.13
CA TYR A 193 -0.19 -2.29 14.81
C TYR A 193 -0.73 -0.86 14.74
N LYS A 194 -1.74 -0.58 13.91
CA LYS A 194 -2.50 0.67 13.97
C LYS A 194 -3.29 0.76 15.28
N GLU A 195 -2.86 1.66 16.15
CA GLU A 195 -3.55 1.96 17.40
C GLU A 195 -4.82 2.77 17.14
N PHE A 196 -5.97 2.12 17.32
CA PHE A 196 -7.20 2.80 17.67
C PHE A 196 -7.67 2.25 19.01
N LYS A 197 -8.13 3.09 19.95
CA LYS A 197 -8.94 2.55 21.03
C LYS A 197 -10.26 2.08 20.41
N PRO A 198 -10.83 0.91 20.78
CA PRO A 198 -12.03 0.38 20.11
C PRO A 198 -13.22 1.36 20.06
N GLU A 199 -13.39 2.17 21.10
CA GLU A 199 -14.43 3.21 21.18
C GLU A 199 -14.16 4.41 20.26
N GLU A 200 -12.88 4.74 20.05
CA GLU A 200 -12.42 5.79 19.12
C GLU A 200 -12.47 5.28 17.67
N GLU A 201 -12.24 3.99 17.44
CA GLU A 201 -12.30 3.34 16.12
C GLU A 201 -13.71 3.40 15.52
N GLU A 202 -14.73 3.00 16.29
CA GLU A 202 -16.11 3.01 15.79
C GLU A 202 -16.59 4.44 15.49
N GLN A 203 -16.23 5.40 16.35
CA GLN A 203 -16.59 6.80 16.17
C GLN A 203 -15.86 7.44 14.98
N GLU A 204 -14.55 7.22 14.86
CA GLU A 204 -13.77 7.77 13.74
C GLU A 204 -14.13 7.09 12.42
N GLY A 205 -14.40 5.78 12.43
CA GLY A 205 -14.89 5.02 11.28
C GLY A 205 -16.23 5.53 10.77
N LYS A 206 -17.18 5.83 11.68
CA LYS A 206 -18.45 6.50 11.34
C LYS A 206 -18.23 7.91 10.80
N ARG A 207 -17.41 8.72 11.46
CA ARG A 207 -17.12 10.11 11.03
C ARG A 207 -16.50 10.14 9.63
N LEU A 208 -15.56 9.25 9.36
CA LEU A 208 -14.93 9.12 8.04
C LEU A 208 -15.93 8.62 7.00
N GLY A 209 -16.79 7.66 7.37
CA GLY A 209 -17.89 7.19 6.53
C GLY A 209 -18.83 8.31 6.10
N ASP A 210 -19.28 9.14 7.04
CA ASP A 210 -20.16 10.29 6.80
C ASP A 210 -19.48 11.35 5.90
N MET A 211 -18.19 11.60 6.13
CA MET A 211 -17.39 12.50 5.31
C MET A 211 -17.30 12.00 3.86
N MET A 212 -16.95 10.72 3.67
CA MET A 212 -16.85 10.10 2.35
C MET A 212 -18.20 10.05 1.64
N ARG A 213 -19.28 9.71 2.35
CA ARG A 213 -20.66 9.76 1.82
C ARG A 213 -20.97 11.16 1.29
N THR A 214 -20.67 12.19 2.08
CA THR A 214 -20.90 13.59 1.69
C THR A 214 -20.09 13.96 0.45
N MET A 215 -18.81 13.56 0.38
CA MET A 215 -17.96 13.83 -0.77
C MET A 215 -18.48 13.16 -2.04
N ILE A 216 -18.85 11.88 -1.98
CA ILE A 216 -19.36 11.12 -3.13
C ILE A 216 -20.67 11.74 -3.65
N LEU A 217 -21.61 12.02 -2.76
CA LEU A 217 -22.89 12.64 -3.16
C LEU A 217 -22.67 14.04 -3.74
N ASN A 218 -21.76 14.84 -3.16
CA ASN A 218 -21.42 16.15 -3.71
C ASN A 218 -20.78 16.04 -5.09
N ALA A 219 -19.90 15.06 -5.32
CA ALA A 219 -19.30 14.82 -6.64
C ALA A 219 -20.38 14.52 -7.69
N ILE A 220 -21.31 13.60 -7.38
CA ILE A 220 -22.47 13.27 -8.24
C ILE A 220 -23.34 14.50 -8.51
N TYR A 221 -23.53 15.37 -7.52
CA TYR A 221 -24.33 16.58 -7.70
C TYR A 221 -23.61 17.70 -8.46
N GLN A 222 -22.29 17.71 -8.50
CA GLN A 222 -21.52 18.79 -9.13
C GLN A 222 -21.06 18.43 -10.54
N ASP A 223 -20.93 17.15 -10.84
CA ASP A 223 -20.50 16.67 -12.15
C ASP A 223 -21.63 16.75 -13.20
N GLU A 224 -21.28 17.26 -14.38
CA GLU A 224 -22.22 17.42 -15.49
C GLU A 224 -22.67 16.07 -16.05
N HIS A 225 -21.80 15.06 -16.03
CA HIS A 225 -22.11 13.72 -16.55
C HIS A 225 -23.14 12.98 -15.70
N THR A 226 -23.20 13.30 -14.40
CA THR A 226 -24.13 12.70 -13.43
C THR A 226 -25.28 13.63 -13.03
N ALA A 227 -25.31 14.87 -13.56
CA ALA A 227 -26.29 15.89 -13.17
C ALA A 227 -27.76 15.46 -13.32
N PHE A 228 -28.07 14.60 -14.30
CA PHE A 228 -29.43 14.09 -14.52
C PHE A 228 -29.94 13.23 -13.36
N LEU A 229 -29.05 12.62 -12.55
CA LEU A 229 -29.43 11.76 -11.43
C LEU A 229 -30.19 12.52 -10.33
N LYS A 230 -30.03 13.84 -10.25
CA LYS A 230 -30.75 14.71 -9.29
C LYS A 230 -32.26 14.54 -9.35
N ASP A 231 -32.78 14.36 -10.56
CA ASP A 231 -34.21 14.24 -10.82
C ASP A 231 -34.62 12.78 -11.12
N ASP A 232 -33.66 11.83 -11.09
CA ASP A 232 -33.93 10.42 -11.37
C ASP A 232 -34.66 9.75 -10.18
N PRO A 233 -35.90 9.26 -10.36
CA PRO A 233 -36.63 8.61 -9.28
C PRO A 233 -35.91 7.38 -8.72
N ARG A 234 -35.11 6.67 -9.52
CA ARG A 234 -34.33 5.51 -9.08
C ARG A 234 -33.28 5.93 -8.06
N PHE A 235 -32.56 7.02 -8.33
CA PHE A 235 -31.55 7.59 -7.45
C PHE A 235 -32.18 8.12 -6.15
N ILE A 236 -33.24 8.91 -6.26
CA ILE A 236 -33.97 9.45 -5.09
C ILE A 236 -34.51 8.31 -4.20
N ASN A 237 -35.09 7.28 -4.79
CA ASN A 237 -35.61 6.13 -4.04
C ASN A 237 -34.49 5.29 -3.42
N MET A 238 -33.33 5.18 -4.08
CA MET A 238 -32.16 4.49 -3.54
C MET A 238 -31.60 5.22 -2.32
N LEU A 239 -31.45 6.55 -2.37
CA LEU A 239 -31.03 7.35 -1.21
C LEU A 239 -32.00 7.17 -0.03
N LYS A 240 -33.32 7.22 -0.28
CA LYS A 240 -34.32 6.94 0.76
C LYS A 240 -34.15 5.55 1.38
N ARG A 241 -33.90 4.50 0.60
CA ARG A 241 -33.66 3.15 1.15
C ARG A 241 -32.42 3.10 2.03
N VAL A 242 -31.33 3.76 1.62
CA VAL A 242 -30.08 3.81 2.38
C VAL A 242 -30.29 4.56 3.72
N ASP A 243 -31.03 5.66 3.67
CA ASP A 243 -31.32 6.53 4.81
C ASP A 243 -32.38 5.90 5.73
N ASP A 244 -33.44 5.28 5.21
CA ASP A 244 -34.49 4.63 6.03
C ASP A 244 -33.96 3.44 6.85
N ARG A 245 -32.94 2.74 6.33
CA ARG A 245 -32.17 1.76 7.11
C ARG A 245 -31.42 2.37 8.31
N GLU A 246 -31.53 3.69 8.57
CA GLU A 246 -31.07 4.36 9.82
C GLU A 246 -32.01 4.11 11.00
N THR A 247 -33.27 3.75 10.77
CA THR A 247 -34.30 3.73 11.84
C THR A 247 -34.56 2.36 12.49
N GLU A 248 -33.88 1.29 12.06
CA GLU A 248 -34.09 -0.07 12.57
C GLU A 248 -32.93 -0.64 13.42
N GLN A 249 -31.97 0.18 13.84
CA GLN A 249 -30.92 -0.21 14.81
C GLN A 249 -30.93 0.70 16.03
#